data_AF-A0A3C1CN81-F1
#
_entry.id   AF-A0A3C1CN81-F1
#
_cell.length_a   1.000
_cell.length_b   1.000
_cell.length_c   1.000
_cell.angle_alpha   90.00
_cell.angle_beta   90.00
_cell.angle_gamma   90.00
#
_symmetry.space_group_name_H-M   'P 1'
#
loop_
_entity.id
_entity.type
_entity.pdbx_description
1 polymer ?
#
loop_
_entity_poly.entity_id
_entity_poly.type
_entity_poly.pdbx_seq_one_letter_code
_entity_poly.pdbx_strand_id
1 'polypeptide(L)' 'QILDRVWQYDFDGNANVVEIYISYLRKKIDSLGPRLIHTVRGVGYSIRAPRQRQ' A
#
# COMPACT_ATOMS: atom_id res chain seq x y z
N GLN A 1 5.47 1.29 19.49
CA GLN A 1 4.00 1.29 19.77
C GLN A 1 3.23 1.85 18.56
N ILE A 2 2.18 1.12 18.15
CA ILE A 2 1.46 1.09 16.85
C ILE A 2 2.25 0.53 15.65
N LEU A 3 3.54 0.84 15.48
CA LEU A 3 4.33 0.35 14.33
C LEU A 3 4.70 -1.15 14.38
N ASP A 4 4.83 -1.76 15.55
CA ASP A 4 5.22 -3.19 15.69
C ASP A 4 4.07 -4.20 15.50
N ARG A 5 2.81 -3.73 15.39
CA ARG A 5 1.63 -4.61 15.42
C ARG A 5 1.01 -4.90 14.06
N VAL A 6 1.35 -4.13 13.03
CA VAL A 6 0.69 -4.22 11.72
C VAL A 6 1.51 -5.07 10.73
N TRP A 7 2.82 -5.12 10.91
CA TRP A 7 3.69 -6.02 10.17
C TRP A 7 4.58 -6.74 11.16
N GLN A 8 4.25 -8.00 11.47
CA GLN A 8 5.23 -8.97 11.92
C GLN A 8 6.29 -9.03 10.83
N TYR A 9 7.37 -8.30 11.07
CA TYR A 9 8.49 -8.07 10.16
C TYR A 9 9.39 -9.30 10.18
N ASP A 10 8.88 -10.40 9.62
CA ASP A 10 9.64 -11.59 9.24
C ASP A 10 9.10 -12.13 7.90
N PHE A 11 8.75 -11.24 6.97
CA PHE A 11 8.44 -11.66 5.60
C PHE A 11 9.69 -11.55 4.73
N ASP A 12 10.53 -12.58 4.81
CA ASP A 12 11.61 -12.89 3.85
C ASP A 12 11.06 -13.34 2.48
N GLY A 13 9.74 -13.24 2.28
CA GLY A 13 9.09 -13.52 1.01
C GLY A 13 9.26 -12.35 0.06
N ASN A 14 10.18 -12.53 -0.90
CA ASN A 14 10.33 -11.77 -2.15
C ASN A 14 9.45 -10.52 -2.23
N ALA A 15 10.01 -9.32 -1.99
CA ALA A 15 9.33 -8.03 -2.14
C ALA A 15 8.47 -7.94 -3.42
N ASN A 16 8.89 -8.64 -4.48
CA ASN A 16 8.15 -8.87 -5.72
C ASN A 16 6.68 -9.33 -5.51
N VAL A 17 6.40 -10.20 -4.55
CA VAL A 17 5.05 -10.72 -4.30
C VAL A 17 4.14 -9.59 -3.80
N VAL A 18 4.62 -8.77 -2.86
CA VAL A 18 3.87 -7.61 -2.36
C VAL A 18 3.60 -6.63 -3.49
N GLU A 19 4.58 -6.37 -4.35
CA GLU A 19 4.43 -5.49 -5.52
C GLU A 19 3.35 -6.02 -6.50
N ILE A 20 3.33 -7.33 -6.77
CA ILE A 20 2.33 -7.97 -7.63
C ILE A 20 0.93 -7.79 -7.05
N TYR A 21 0.73 -8.08 -5.76
CA TYR A 21 -0.58 -7.95 -5.13
C TYR A 21 -1.04 -6.50 -5.03
N ILE A 22 -0.15 -5.56 -4.73
CA ILE A 22 -0.48 -4.12 -4.76
C ILE A 22 -0.87 -3.68 -6.17
N SER A 23 -0.19 -4.16 -7.20
CA SER A 23 -0.53 -3.89 -8.60
C SER A 23 -1.92 -4.43 -8.95
N TYR A 24 -2.22 -5.67 -8.58
CA TYR A 24 -3.54 -6.27 -8.79
C TYR A 24 -4.64 -5.55 -8.02
N LEU A 25 -4.37 -5.17 -6.77
CA LEU A 25 -5.35 -4.47 -5.95
C LEU A 25 -5.67 -3.10 -6.53
N ARG A 26 -4.65 -2.30 -6.90
CA ARG A 26 -4.83 -1.02 -7.59
C ARG A 26 -5.65 -1.15 -8.86
N LYS A 27 -5.38 -2.16 -9.70
CA LYS A 27 -6.18 -2.44 -10.90
C LYS A 27 -7.66 -2.69 -10.61
N LYS A 28 -7.99 -3.29 -9.46
CA LYS A 28 -9.38 -3.56 -9.05
C LYS A 28 -10.09 -2.36 -8.44
N ILE A 29 -9.39 -1.51 -7.69
CA ILE A 29 -10.02 -0.45 -6.88
C ILE A 29 -9.86 0.96 -7.45
N ASP A 30 -8.81 1.22 -8.24
CA ASP A 30 -8.52 2.58 -8.73
C ASP A 30 -9.57 3.05 -9.75
N SER A 31 -10.36 2.14 -10.34
CA SER A 31 -11.50 2.47 -11.21
C SER A 31 -12.77 2.81 -10.43
N LEU A 32 -12.85 2.44 -9.15
CA LEU A 32 -14.05 2.61 -8.32
C LEU A 32 -14.07 3.97 -7.60
N GLY A 33 -13.00 4.76 -7.72
CA GLY A 33 -12.92 6.04 -7.06
C GLY A 33 -11.49 6.58 -6.96
N PRO A 34 -11.24 7.51 -6.03
CA PRO A 34 -9.92 8.09 -5.86
C PRO A 34 -8.86 7.04 -5.50
N ARG A 35 -7.62 7.22 -5.98
CA ARG A 35 -6.50 6.34 -5.62
C ARG A 35 -6.24 6.36 -4.11
N LEU A 36 -6.43 5.21 -3.48
CA LEU A 36 -6.27 5.05 -2.03
C LEU A 36 -4.88 4.54 -1.64
N ILE A 37 -4.19 3.80 -2.51
CA ILE A 37 -2.91 3.16 -2.19
C ILE A 37 -1.75 4.01 -2.73
N HIS A 38 -0.93 4.55 -1.85
CA HIS A 38 0.21 5.42 -2.15
C HIS A 38 1.53 4.70 -1.84
N THR A 39 2.51 4.82 -2.74
CA THR A 39 3.85 4.28 -2.51
C THR A 39 4.67 5.28 -1.70
N VAL A 40 5.26 4.83 -0.60
CA VAL A 40 6.21 5.56 0.24
C VAL A 40 7.59 4.95 0.01
N ARG A 41 8.44 5.64 -0.76
CA ARG A 41 9.77 5.14 -1.13
C ARG A 41 10.60 4.82 0.12
N GLY A 42 11.25 3.65 0.13
CA GLY A 42 12.07 3.18 1.25
C GLY A 42 11.28 2.71 2.47
N VAL A 43 9.94 2.72 2.43
CA VAL A 43 9.08 2.32 3.56
C VAL A 43 8.05 1.27 3.15
N GLY A 44 7.37 1.45 2.01
CA GLY A 44 6.33 0.53 1.54
C GLY A 44 5.11 1.27 0.96
N TYR A 45 3.92 0.89 1.42
CA TYR A 45 2.66 1.45 0.92
C TYR A 45 1.80 2.02 2.06
N SER A 46 1.01 3.04 1.76
CA SER A 46 0.11 3.69 2.69
C SER A 46 -1.27 3.84 2.07
N ILE A 47 -2.31 3.60 2.87
CA ILE A 47 -3.70 3.79 2.47
C ILE A 47 -4.18 5.14 2.99
N ARG A 48 -4.56 6.04 2.09
CA ARG A 48 -5.13 7.36 2.42
C ARG A 48 -5.99 7.88 1.29
N ALA A 49 -7.07 8.58 1.64
CA ALA A 49 -7.82 9.36 0.67
C ALA A 49 -6.90 10.45 0.07
N PRO A 50 -6.98 10.74 -1.24
CA PRO A 50 -6.25 11.86 -1.80
C PRO A 50 -6.68 13.13 -1.11
N ARG A 51 -5.70 13.96 -0.75
CA ARG A 51 -5.96 15.24 -0.12
C ARG A 51 -6.77 16.08 -1.11
N GLN A 52 -8.04 16.35 -0.82
CA GLN A 52 -8.80 17.35 -1.56
C GLN A 52 -7.99 18.65 -1.46
N ARG A 53 -7.51 19.17 -2.59
CA ARG A 53 -7.01 20.54 -2.65
C ARG A 53 -8.24 21.42 -2.46
N GLN A 54 -8.39 22.00 -1.28
CA GLN A 54 -9.17 23.22 -1.09
C GLN A 54 -8.40 24.37 -1.74
#